data_AF-A0A959L122-F1
#
_entry.id   AF-A0A959L122-F1
#
_cell.length_a   1.000
_cell.length_b   1.000
_cell.length_c   1.000
_cell.angle_alpha   90.00
_cell.angle_beta   90.00
_cell.angle_gamma   90.00
#
_symmetry.space_group_name_H-M   'P 1'
#
loop_
_entity.id
_entity.type
_entity.pdbx_description
1 polymer ?
#
loop_
_entity_poly.entity_id
_entity_poly.type
_entity_poly.pdbx_seq_one_letter_code
_entity_poly.pdbx_strand_id
1 'polypeptide(L)'
;MKNRADLIFSLVILVAGLLVFLKSQAFPDLPEGHPGPGLFPAYIGGGLFICGLFLFINSFRIKIANRVDFSGSWTPVILILLLMIVFPFAYNLLGFFPVIAVAILLV
;
A
#
# COMPACT_ATOMS: atom_id res chain seq x y z
N MET A 1 19.76 6.44 -15.50
CA MET A 1 19.13 7.78 -15.55
C MET A 1 18.16 7.89 -14.39
N LYS A 2 18.34 8.89 -13.52
CA LYS A 2 17.43 9.18 -12.41
C LYS A 2 16.04 9.44 -12.98
N ASN A 3 15.06 8.61 -12.64
CA ASN A 3 13.71 8.76 -13.16
C ASN A 3 13.10 10.02 -12.54
N ARG A 4 12.99 11.11 -13.32
CA ARG A 4 12.44 12.39 -12.85
C ARG A 4 11.02 12.21 -12.32
N ALA A 5 10.27 11.28 -12.92
CA ALA A 5 8.94 10.88 -12.48
C ALA A 5 8.93 10.38 -11.03
N ASP A 6 9.85 9.48 -10.64
CA ASP A 6 9.90 8.93 -9.27
C ASP A 6 10.16 10.03 -8.23
N LEU A 7 11.01 10.99 -8.56
CA LEU A 7 11.32 12.12 -7.68
C LEU A 7 10.13 13.08 -7.57
N ILE A 8 9.46 13.40 -8.68
CA ILE A 8 8.27 14.26 -8.67
C ILE A 8 7.15 13.57 -7.88
N PHE A 9 6.92 12.28 -8.12
CA PHE A 9 5.86 11.52 -7.45
C PHE A 9 6.10 11.39 -5.94
N SER A 10 7.33 11.07 -5.52
CA SER A 10 7.68 11.03 -4.11
C SER A 10 7.54 12.39 -3.43
N LEU A 11 7.93 13.48 -4.10
CA LEU A 11 7.75 14.84 -3.60
C LEU A 11 6.28 15.22 -3.46
N VAL A 12 5.44 14.88 -4.44
CA VAL A 12 3.98 15.14 -4.39
C VAL A 12 3.34 14.40 -3.21
N ILE A 13 3.66 13.11 -3.03
CA ILE A 13 3.13 12.32 -1.90
C ILE A 13 3.59 12.91 -0.56
N LEU A 14 4.86 13.27 -0.45
CA LEU A 14 5.44 13.86 0.75
C LEU A 14 4.73 15.16 1.13
N VAL A 15 4.59 16.08 0.18
CA VAL A 15 3.92 17.37 0.42
C VAL A 15 2.43 17.17 0.70
N ALA A 16 1.75 16.31 -0.05
CA ALA A 16 0.33 16.03 0.16
C ALA A 16 0.08 15.42 1.55
N GLY A 17 0.88 14.44 1.97
CA GLY A 17 0.79 13.83 3.31
C GLY A 17 1.00 14.86 4.43
N LEU A 18 2.00 15.73 4.29
CA LEU A 18 2.25 16.81 5.24
C LEU A 18 1.07 17.78 5.33
N LEU A 19 0.52 18.21 4.19
CA LEU A 19 -0.63 19.11 4.15
C LEU A 19 -1.88 18.49 4.78
N VAL A 20 -2.15 17.21 4.52
CA VAL A 20 -3.27 16.48 5.13
C VAL A 20 -3.09 16.40 6.65
N PHE A 21 -1.89 16.10 7.14
CA PHE A 21 -1.59 16.05 8.56
C PHE A 21 -1.71 17.42 9.25
N LEU A 22 -1.28 18.49 8.59
CA LEU A 22 -1.46 19.83 9.13
C LEU A 22 -2.93 20.24 9.14
N LYS A 23 -3.67 19.91 8.08
CA LYS A 23 -5.11 20.20 8.00
C LYS A 23 -5.91 19.40 9.02
N SER A 24 -5.47 18.20 9.38
CA SER A 24 -6.15 17.37 10.37
C SER A 24 -6.10 17.94 11.79
N GLN A 25 -5.12 18.80 12.08
CA GLN A 25 -5.03 19.50 13.37
C GLN A 25 -6.03 20.65 13.49
N ALA A 26 -6.65 21.09 12.39
CA ALA A 26 -7.65 22.14 12.40
C ALA A 26 -9.06 21.63 12.80
N PHE A 27 -9.23 20.33 13.00
CA PHE A 27 -10.48 19.76 13.47
C PHE A 27 -10.65 19.99 14.98
N PRO A 28 -11.88 20.26 15.45
CA PRO A 28 -12.14 20.46 16.87
C PRO A 28 -11.95 19.14 17.63
N ASP A 29 -11.41 19.26 18.84
CA ASP A 29 -11.31 18.14 19.78
C ASP A 29 -12.69 17.75 20.30
N LEU A 30 -12.93 16.44 20.40
CA LEU A 30 -14.14 15.88 20.99
C LEU A 30 -13.94 15.66 22.51
N PRO A 31 -15.03 15.60 23.30
CA PRO A 31 -14.97 15.28 24.72
C PRO A 31 -14.21 13.98 25.00
N GLU A 32 -13.60 13.90 26.20
CA GLU A 32 -12.73 12.79 26.58
C GLU A 32 -13.36 11.40 26.33
N GLY A 33 -12.58 10.51 25.72
CA GLY A 33 -12.96 9.13 25.44
C GLY A 33 -13.37 8.83 24.00
N HIS A 34 -13.56 9.84 23.14
CA HIS A 34 -13.89 9.62 21.73
C HIS A 34 -12.75 10.08 20.81
N PRO A 35 -12.34 9.24 19.84
CA PRO A 35 -11.37 9.67 18.84
C PRO A 35 -11.90 10.88 18.07
N GLY A 36 -11.16 11.99 18.13
CA GLY A 36 -11.47 13.22 17.40
C GLY A 36 -11.59 12.99 15.89
N PRO A 37 -12.41 13.77 15.16
CA PRO A 37 -12.59 13.60 13.71
C PRO A 37 -11.29 13.84 12.93
N GLY A 38 -10.30 14.51 13.55
CA GLY A 38 -8.96 14.70 13.00
C GLY A 38 -8.03 13.49 13.09
N LEU A 39 -8.32 12.47 13.91
CA LEU A 39 -7.38 11.35 14.12
C LEU A 39 -7.17 10.49 12.87
N PHE A 40 -8.25 10.12 12.17
CA PHE A 40 -8.10 9.33 10.94
C PHE A 40 -7.32 10.09 9.85
N PRO A 41 -7.67 11.35 9.51
CA PRO A 41 -6.87 12.15 8.59
C PRO A 41 -5.42 12.35 9.06
N ALA A 42 -5.17 12.47 10.37
CA ALA A 42 -3.82 12.56 10.91
C ALA A 42 -3.00 11.29 10.66
N TYR A 43 -3.56 10.10 10.92
CA TYR A 43 -2.86 8.85 10.65
C TYR A 43 -2.58 8.64 9.16
N ILE A 44 -3.55 8.94 8.29
CA ILE A 44 -3.37 8.83 6.85
C ILE A 44 -2.33 9.84 6.34
N GLY A 45 -2.43 11.11 6.76
CA GLY A 45 -1.48 12.16 6.38
C GLY A 45 -0.07 11.85 6.87
N GLY A 46 0.07 11.42 8.12
CA GLY A 46 1.35 11.00 8.70
C GLY A 46 1.95 9.78 7.99
N GLY A 47 1.14 8.77 7.71
CA GLY A 47 1.57 7.58 6.95
C GLY A 47 2.04 7.95 5.54
N LEU A 48 1.27 8.77 4.82
CA LEU A 48 1.66 9.27 3.50
C LEU A 48 2.95 10.09 3.55
N PHE A 49 3.11 10.96 4.55
CA PHE A 49 4.33 11.74 4.73
C PHE A 49 5.55 10.84 4.93
N ILE A 50 5.46 9.84 5.82
CA ILE A 50 6.54 8.89 6.08
C ILE A 50 6.88 8.07 4.83
N CYS A 51 5.87 7.55 4.13
CA CYS A 51 6.06 6.82 2.88
C CYS A 51 6.70 7.70 1.80
N GLY A 52 6.21 8.93 1.63
CA GLY A 52 6.76 9.91 0.68
C GLY A 52 8.22 10.26 0.99
N LEU A 53 8.56 10.45 2.27
CA LEU A 53 9.93 10.69 2.73
C LEU A 53 10.84 9.50 2.41
N PHE A 54 10.38 8.28 2.69
CA PHE A 54 11.14 7.07 2.38
C PHE A 54 11.36 6.91 0.87
N LEU A 55 10.32 7.11 0.06
CA LEU A 55 10.41 7.08 -1.40
C LEU A 55 11.37 8.15 -1.91
N PHE A 56 11.28 9.37 -1.41
CA PHE A 56 12.13 10.49 -1.79
C PHE A 56 13.61 10.18 -1.52
N ILE A 57 13.95 9.74 -0.30
CA ILE A 57 15.31 9.30 0.06
C ILE A 57 15.78 8.18 -0.88
N ASN A 58 14.90 7.21 -1.14
CA ASN A 58 15.21 6.06 -1.99
C ASN A 58 15.35 6.43 -3.48
N SER A 59 14.75 7.53 -3.96
CA SER A 59 14.94 8.06 -5.31
C SER A 59 16.35 8.61 -5.56
N PHE A 60 17.13 8.88 -4.51
CA PHE A 60 18.55 9.23 -4.63
C PHE A 60 19.46 8.02 -4.61
N ARG A 61 18.97 6.86 -4.17
CA ARG A 61 19.73 5.61 -4.27
C ARG A 61 19.71 5.11 -5.71
N ILE A 62 20.87 4.75 -6.24
CA ILE A 62 20.97 4.11 -7.55
C ILE A 62 20.31 2.73 -7.42
N LYS A 63 19.05 2.64 -7.82
CA LYS A 63 18.41 1.34 -8.04
C LYS A 63 18.84 0.84 -9.40
N ILE A 64 19.47 -0.34 -9.43
CA ILE A 64 19.35 -1.21 -10.59
C ILE A 64 17.86 -1.51 -10.67
N ALA A 65 17.17 -0.80 -11.56
CA ALA A 65 15.79 -1.09 -11.84
C ALA A 65 15.77 -2.51 -12.43
N ASN A 66 15.51 -3.50 -11.59
CA ASN A 66 14.80 -4.68 -12.06
C ASN A 66 13.49 -4.11 -12.59
N ARG A 67 13.45 -3.87 -13.89
CA ARG A 67 12.17 -3.67 -14.56
C ARG A 67 11.42 -4.95 -14.23
N VAL A 68 10.42 -4.84 -13.38
CA VAL A 68 9.39 -5.88 -13.31
C VAL A 68 8.90 -5.94 -14.74
N ASP A 69 9.28 -7.00 -15.43
CA ASP A 69 8.95 -7.17 -16.81
C ASP A 69 7.44 -7.42 -16.84
N PHE A 70 6.69 -6.36 -17.11
CA PHE A 70 5.26 -6.45 -17.42
C PHE A 70 5.11 -7.00 -18.86
N SER A 71 5.91 -7.98 -19.24
CA SER A 71 5.75 -8.75 -20.46
C SER A 71 4.51 -9.64 -20.32
N GLY A 72 3.35 -9.00 -20.25
CA GLY A 72 2.02 -9.48 -20.64
C GLY A 72 1.65 -10.92 -20.29
N SER A 73 2.20 -11.52 -19.24
CA SER A 73 1.79 -12.84 -18.83
C SER A 73 0.50 -12.65 -18.04
N TRP A 74 -0.62 -12.96 -18.67
CA TRP A 74 -1.93 -12.97 -18.02
C TRP A 74 -2.05 -14.12 -17.02
N THR A 75 -1.10 -15.07 -17.05
CA THR A 75 -1.09 -16.26 -16.21
C THR A 75 -1.18 -15.96 -14.71
N PRO A 76 -0.40 -15.04 -14.11
CA PRO A 76 -0.51 -14.72 -12.68
C PRO A 76 -1.83 -14.03 -12.36
N VAL A 77 -2.34 -13.18 -13.26
CA VAL A 77 -3.62 -12.48 -13.07
C VAL A 77 -4.77 -13.49 -13.06
N ILE A 78 -4.79 -14.40 -14.03
CA ILE A 78 -5.78 -15.48 -14.13
C ILE A 78 -5.65 -16.42 -12.93
N LEU A 79 -4.43 -16.76 -12.52
CA LEU A 79 -4.19 -17.62 -11.36
C LEU A 79 -4.73 -16.99 -10.07
N ILE A 80 -4.46 -15.70 -9.82
CA ILE A 80 -4.97 -14.99 -8.64
C ILE A 80 -6.50 -14.89 -8.66
N LEU A 81 -7.09 -14.57 -9.82
CA LEU A 81 -8.55 -14.52 -9.97
C LEU A 81 -9.19 -15.89 -9.75
N LEU A 82 -8.60 -16.95 -10.30
CA LEU A 82 -9.05 -18.32 -10.09
C LEU A 82 -8.94 -18.70 -8.60
N LEU A 83 -7.81 -18.37 -7.96
CA LEU A 83 -7.58 -18.66 -6.55
C LEU A 83 -8.61 -17.93 -5.67
N MET A 84 -8.93 -16.66 -5.97
CA MET A 84 -9.97 -15.91 -5.25
C MET A 84 -11.35 -16.59 -5.33
N ILE A 85 -11.68 -17.21 -6.46
CA ILE A 85 -12.96 -17.92 -6.64
C ILE A 85 -12.92 -19.28 -5.93
N VAL A 86 -11.83 -20.05 -6.08
CA VAL A 86 -11.72 -21.42 -5.56
C VAL A 86 -11.51 -21.47 -4.05
N PHE A 87 -10.80 -20.50 -3.49
CA PHE A 87 -10.46 -20.44 -2.06
C PHE A 87 -11.67 -20.58 -1.12
N PRO A 88 -12.78 -19.82 -1.26
CA PRO A 88 -13.93 -19.96 -0.37
C PRO A 88 -14.59 -21.35 -0.44
N PHE A 89 -14.61 -22.01 -1.61
CA PHE A 89 -15.14 -23.37 -1.74
C PHE A 89 -14.20 -24.40 -1.09
N ALA A 90 -12.90 -24.29 -1.33
CA ALA A 90 -11.90 -25.17 -0.72
C ALA A 90 -11.86 -25.01 0.82
N TYR A 91 -11.97 -23.77 1.31
CA TYR A 91 -12.08 -23.44 2.73
C TYR A 91 -13.25 -24.18 3.40
N ASN A 92 -14.43 -24.18 2.77
CA ASN A 92 -15.61 -24.83 3.32
C ASN A 92 -15.49 -26.37 3.36
N LEU A 93 -14.66 -26.98 2.50
CA LEU A 93 -14.51 -28.44 2.42
C LEU A 93 -13.35 -28.99 3.27
N LEU A 94 -12.19 -28.30 3.26
CA LEU A 94 -10.93 -28.80 3.83
C LEU A 94 -10.51 -28.04 5.11
N GLY A 95 -11.12 -26.90 5.40
CA GLY A 95 -10.71 -26.02 6.49
C GLY A 95 -9.54 -25.09 6.14
N PHE A 96 -9.30 -24.08 6.98
CA PHE A 96 -8.39 -22.96 6.69
C PHE A 96 -6.92 -23.36 6.47
N PHE A 97 -6.38 -24.19 7.36
CA PHE A 97 -4.96 -24.53 7.40
C PHE A 97 -4.44 -25.27 6.14
N PRO A 98 -5.07 -26.34 5.65
CA PRO A 98 -4.59 -27.02 4.45
C PRO A 98 -4.73 -26.17 3.18
N VAL A 99 -5.77 -25.33 3.09
CA VAL A 99 -6.01 -24.48 1.91
C VAL A 99 -4.94 -23.39 1.80
N ILE A 100 -4.55 -22.77 2.91
CA ILE A 100 -3.47 -21.78 2.91
C ILE A 100 -2.11 -22.37 2.58
N ALA A 101 -1.80 -23.58 3.08
CA ALA A 101 -0.54 -24.24 2.75
C ALA A 101 -0.40 -24.48 1.24
N VAL A 102 -1.48 -24.93 0.60
CA VAL A 102 -1.51 -25.15 -0.86
C VAL A 102 -1.45 -23.83 -1.63
N ALA A 103 -2.16 -22.80 -1.18
CA ALA A 103 -2.13 -21.48 -1.81
C ALA A 103 -0.73 -20.86 -1.81
N ILE A 104 0.01 -21.00 -0.71
CA ILE A 104 1.38 -20.47 -0.60
C ILE A 104 2.36 -21.26 -1.49
N LEU A 105 2.15 -22.57 -1.69
CA LEU A 105 3.01 -23.39 -2.56
C LEU A 105 2.77 -23.16 -4.06
N LEU A 106 1.61 -22.60 -4.44
CA LEU A 106 1.22 -22.35 -5.83
C LEU A 106 1.63 -20.97 -6.37
N VAL A 107 1.99 -20.04 -5.48
CA VAL A 107 2.42 -18.66 -5.79
C VAL A 107 3.94 -18.56 -5.81
#